data_AF-A0A382NFM1-F1
#
_entry.id   AF-A0A382NFM1-F1
#
_cell.length_a   1.000
_cell.length_b   1.000
_cell.length_c   1.000
_cell.angle_alpha   90.00
_cell.angle_beta   90.00
_cell.angle_gamma   90.00
#
_symmetry.space_group_name_H-M   'P 1'
#
loop_
_entity.id
_entity.type
_entity.pdbx_description
1 polymer ?
#
loop_
_entity_poly.entity_id
_entity_poly.type
_entity_poly.pdbx_seq_one_letter_code
_entity_poly.pdbx_strand_id
1 'polypeptide(L)'
;MTSRTFIGLMLIVGSILNFGGWAANAEIDNSNVGLTKLSLSIATLGMLILAAGFYGLTDSMSKGPGALYAKIGLSIYLIGTAIAIIEPALIIGSAEAIAKGNQALGDTIDAVQLSIASAGVGIYFLGFAIIGFAIFVEKNINTIIAGLMIVMGMIGAFFSGYDYESELMLPSYLSHAVLPVVAGILFLRSKES
;
A
#
# COMPACT_ATOMS: atom_id res chain seq x y z
N MET A 1 13.72 12.45 -18.69
CA MET A 1 12.88 11.34 -18.18
C MET A 1 11.46 11.61 -18.64
N THR A 2 10.80 10.67 -19.33
CA THR A 2 9.41 10.86 -19.77
C THR A 2 8.46 10.63 -18.61
N SER A 3 7.24 11.18 -18.69
CA SER A 3 6.21 10.98 -17.66
C SER A 3 5.95 9.49 -17.40
N ARG A 4 5.94 8.65 -18.43
CA ARG A 4 5.76 7.19 -18.30
C ARG A 4 6.90 6.52 -17.53
N THR A 5 8.15 6.90 -17.81
CA THR A 5 9.31 6.36 -17.09
C THR A 5 9.22 6.68 -15.61
N PHE A 6 8.82 7.91 -15.27
CA PHE A 6 8.62 8.31 -13.89
C PHE A 6 7.54 7.48 -13.21
N ILE A 7 6.35 7.36 -13.81
CA ILE A 7 5.22 6.59 -13.28
C ILE A 7 5.60 5.12 -13.04
N GLY A 8 6.19 4.48 -14.05
CA GLY A 8 6.60 3.07 -13.95
C GLY A 8 7.63 2.84 -12.83
N LEU A 9 8.61 3.74 -12.69
CA LEU A 9 9.58 3.66 -11.59
C LEU A 9 8.94 3.88 -10.22
N MET A 10 7.98 4.80 -10.09
CA MET A 10 7.28 5.02 -8.81
C MET A 10 6.48 3.78 -8.38
N LEU A 11 5.79 3.11 -9.30
CA LEU A 11 5.08 1.88 -9.01
C LEU A 11 6.04 0.76 -8.55
N ILE A 12 7.19 0.62 -9.22
CA ILE A 12 8.19 -0.40 -8.88
C ILE A 12 8.87 -0.10 -7.54
N VAL A 13 9.51 1.07 -7.44
CA VAL A 13 10.31 1.45 -6.28
C VAL A 13 9.43 1.60 -5.04
N GLY A 14 8.26 2.21 -5.17
CA GLY A 14 7.33 2.39 -4.06
C GLY A 14 6.91 1.04 -3.46
N SER A 15 6.57 0.06 -4.29
CA SER A 15 6.16 -1.27 -3.83
C SER A 15 7.29 -2.02 -3.14
N ILE A 16 8.50 -2.01 -3.72
CA ILE A 16 9.66 -2.69 -3.15
C ILE A 16 10.03 -2.10 -1.80
N LEU A 17 10.07 -0.76 -1.69
CA LEU A 17 10.39 -0.10 -0.43
C LEU A 17 9.30 -0.32 0.62
N ASN A 18 8.03 -0.28 0.24
CA ASN A 18 6.92 -0.51 1.16
C ASN A 18 7.00 -1.91 1.76
N PHE A 19 6.97 -2.93 0.90
CA PHE A 19 6.99 -4.32 1.35
C PHE A 19 8.30 -4.69 2.03
N GLY A 20 9.44 -4.24 1.49
CA GLY A 20 10.75 -4.49 2.08
C GLY A 20 10.91 -3.87 3.47
N GLY A 21 10.36 -2.67 3.69
CA GLY A 21 10.35 -2.02 5.00
C GLY A 21 9.53 -2.80 6.03
N TRP A 22 8.32 -3.23 5.66
CA TRP A 22 7.47 -4.06 6.53
C TRP A 22 8.07 -5.44 6.80
N ALA A 23 8.57 -6.12 5.76
CA ALA A 23 9.21 -7.43 5.89
C ALA A 23 10.47 -7.36 6.76
N ALA A 24 11.28 -6.30 6.64
CA ALA A 24 12.41 -6.08 7.53
C ALA A 24 11.97 -5.85 8.98
N ASN A 25 10.84 -5.13 9.19
CA ASN A 25 10.30 -4.88 10.52
C ASN A 25 9.85 -6.15 11.23
N ALA A 26 9.21 -7.07 10.51
CA ALA A 26 8.73 -8.34 11.07
C ALA A 26 9.85 -9.23 11.66
N GLU A 27 11.10 -9.04 11.21
CA GLU A 27 12.27 -9.79 11.67
C GLU A 27 13.09 -9.05 12.74
N ILE A 28 12.71 -7.82 13.10
CA ILE A 28 13.43 -7.00 14.09
C ILE A 28 13.00 -7.38 15.50
N ASP A 29 13.99 -7.62 16.37
CA ASP A 29 13.76 -7.75 17.82
C ASP A 29 13.14 -6.45 18.39
N ASN A 30 12.08 -6.60 19.17
CA ASN A 30 11.36 -5.54 19.89
C ASN A 30 12.28 -4.65 20.76
N SER A 31 13.48 -5.11 21.09
CA SER A 31 14.49 -4.31 21.80
C SER A 31 15.21 -3.27 20.92
N ASN A 32 15.16 -3.40 19.58
CA ASN A 32 15.92 -2.58 18.64
C ASN A 32 15.09 -1.45 18.00
N VAL A 33 14.77 -0.46 18.82
CA VAL A 33 14.01 0.73 18.40
C VAL A 33 14.64 1.46 17.20
N GLY A 34 15.97 1.46 17.09
CA GLY A 34 16.68 2.11 15.99
C GLY A 34 16.36 1.49 14.63
N LEU A 35 16.39 0.15 14.53
CA LEU A 35 16.04 -0.56 13.31
C LEU A 35 14.54 -0.52 13.04
N THR A 36 13.69 -0.57 14.07
CA THR A 36 12.23 -0.39 13.93
C THR A 36 11.90 0.93 13.25
N LYS A 37 12.51 2.03 13.71
CA LYS A 37 12.36 3.35 13.08
C LYS A 37 12.79 3.38 11.63
N LEU A 38 13.96 2.80 11.33
CA LEU A 38 14.51 2.80 9.99
C LEU A 38 13.61 2.03 9.02
N SER A 39 13.26 0.78 9.36
CA SER A 39 12.43 -0.11 8.54
C SER A 39 11.05 0.49 8.25
N LEU A 40 10.37 1.01 9.27
CA LEU A 40 9.03 1.60 9.12
C LEU A 40 9.04 2.96 8.42
N SER A 41 10.13 3.73 8.54
CA SER A 41 10.32 4.94 7.73
C SER A 41 10.48 4.61 6.25
N ILE A 42 11.24 3.56 5.93
CA ILE A 42 11.38 3.04 4.56
C ILE A 42 10.03 2.55 4.03
N ALA A 43 9.27 1.82 4.85
CA ALA A 43 7.94 1.34 4.48
C ALA A 43 6.99 2.50 4.13
N THR A 44 6.99 3.53 4.98
CA THR A 44 6.19 4.76 4.81
C THR A 44 6.56 5.51 3.54
N LEU A 45 7.86 5.70 3.27
CA LEU A 45 8.34 6.31 2.04
C LEU A 45 7.92 5.52 0.81
N GLY A 46 8.05 4.19 0.87
CA GLY A 46 7.58 3.31 -0.19
C GLY A 46 6.08 3.48 -0.46
N MET A 47 5.27 3.58 0.59
CA MET A 47 3.82 3.77 0.47
C MET A 47 3.47 5.08 -0.25
N LEU A 48 4.15 6.18 0.09
CA LEU A 48 3.95 7.49 -0.52
C LEU A 48 4.39 7.52 -1.99
N ILE A 49 5.55 6.91 -2.30
CA ILE A 49 6.04 6.80 -3.68
C ILE A 49 5.07 5.97 -4.51
N LEU A 50 4.55 4.86 -3.96
CA LEU A 50 3.58 4.01 -4.63
C LEU A 50 2.25 4.73 -4.87
N ALA A 51 1.77 5.51 -3.90
CA ALA A 51 0.59 6.35 -4.05
C ALA A 51 0.73 7.35 -5.21
N ALA A 52 1.90 7.98 -5.35
CA ALA A 52 2.19 8.84 -6.50
C ALA A 52 2.29 8.06 -7.82
N GLY A 53 2.79 6.82 -7.80
CA GLY A 53 2.73 5.91 -8.94
C GLY A 53 1.30 5.61 -9.39
N PHE A 54 0.39 5.34 -8.44
CA PHE A 54 -1.04 5.15 -8.74
C PHE A 54 -1.73 6.42 -9.23
N TYR A 55 -1.33 7.58 -8.73
CA TYR A 55 -1.79 8.87 -9.26
C TYR A 55 -1.47 8.97 -10.75
N GLY A 56 -0.21 8.75 -11.13
CA GLY A 56 0.20 8.82 -12.52
C GLY A 56 -0.44 7.74 -13.42
N LEU A 57 -0.60 6.52 -12.90
CA LEU A 57 -1.35 5.46 -13.59
C LEU A 57 -2.79 5.88 -13.85
N THR A 58 -3.46 6.46 -12.86
CA THR A 58 -4.82 6.97 -12.96
C THR A 58 -4.94 8.13 -13.95
N ASP A 59 -3.99 9.06 -13.92
CA ASP A 59 -3.94 10.18 -14.85
C ASP A 59 -3.81 9.73 -16.31
N SER A 60 -3.07 8.64 -16.55
CA SER A 60 -2.95 8.05 -17.88
C SER A 60 -4.27 7.50 -18.45
N MET A 61 -5.27 7.26 -17.60
CA MET A 61 -6.61 6.79 -17.97
C MET A 61 -7.62 7.95 -18.07
N SER A 62 -7.20 9.21 -17.88
CA SER A 62 -8.09 10.37 -17.71
C SER A 62 -9.07 10.63 -18.86
N LYS A 63 -8.78 10.13 -20.07
CA LYS A 63 -9.61 10.30 -21.27
C LYS A 63 -10.36 9.02 -21.69
N GLY A 64 -10.18 7.92 -20.97
CA GLY A 64 -10.71 6.62 -21.32
C GLY A 64 -11.97 6.22 -20.55
N PRO A 65 -12.58 5.08 -20.91
CA PRO A 65 -13.79 4.57 -20.25
C PRO A 65 -13.58 4.22 -18.77
N GLY A 66 -12.35 3.97 -18.34
CA GLY A 66 -11.98 3.71 -16.94
C GLY A 66 -11.78 4.96 -16.09
N ALA A 67 -11.80 6.17 -16.67
CA ALA A 67 -11.37 7.41 -16.02
C ALA A 67 -12.08 7.70 -14.69
N LEU A 68 -13.40 7.53 -14.62
CA LEU A 68 -14.19 7.80 -13.42
C LEU A 68 -13.82 6.83 -12.29
N TYR A 69 -13.78 5.53 -12.61
CA TYR A 69 -13.41 4.49 -11.66
C TYR A 69 -11.98 4.68 -11.14
N ALA A 70 -11.05 5.07 -12.03
CA ALA A 70 -9.68 5.32 -11.66
C ALA A 70 -9.57 6.48 -10.64
N LYS A 71 -10.28 7.59 -10.89
CA LYS A 71 -10.30 8.74 -9.98
C LYS A 71 -10.92 8.37 -8.63
N ILE A 72 -12.06 7.68 -8.62
CA ILE A 72 -12.71 7.23 -7.38
C ILE A 72 -11.79 6.28 -6.60
N GLY A 73 -11.23 5.28 -7.27
CA GLY A 73 -10.32 4.31 -6.67
C GLY A 73 -9.07 4.98 -6.09
N LEU A 74 -8.48 5.92 -6.82
CA LEU A 74 -7.34 6.71 -6.34
C LEU A 74 -7.71 7.56 -5.11
N SER A 75 -8.85 8.25 -5.11
CA SER A 75 -9.28 9.04 -3.96
C SER A 75 -9.42 8.18 -2.71
N ILE A 76 -10.09 7.03 -2.82
CA ILE A 76 -10.25 6.08 -1.71
C ILE A 76 -8.88 5.54 -1.28
N TYR A 77 -8.03 5.15 -2.23
CA TYR A 77 -6.69 4.65 -1.96
C TYR A 77 -5.83 5.68 -1.20
N LEU A 78 -5.87 6.96 -1.58
CA LEU A 78 -5.12 8.03 -0.94
C LEU A 78 -5.64 8.32 0.48
N ILE A 79 -6.96 8.28 0.70
CA ILE A 79 -7.54 8.41 2.05
C ILE A 79 -7.06 7.27 2.94
N GLY A 80 -7.17 6.02 2.47
CA GLY A 80 -6.71 4.85 3.21
C GLY A 80 -5.20 4.89 3.48
N THR A 81 -4.41 5.31 2.49
CA THR A 81 -2.96 5.50 2.64
C THR A 81 -2.65 6.53 3.72
N ALA A 82 -3.32 7.68 3.73
CA ALA A 82 -3.09 8.71 4.74
C ALA A 82 -3.36 8.22 6.17
N ILE A 83 -4.37 7.38 6.35
CA ILE A 83 -4.68 6.74 7.63
C ILE A 83 -3.64 5.66 7.96
N ALA A 84 -3.29 4.81 6.98
CA ALA A 84 -2.34 3.72 7.17
C ALA A 84 -0.91 4.19 7.52
N ILE A 85 -0.50 5.42 7.15
CA ILE A 85 0.80 5.99 7.58
C ILE A 85 0.86 6.22 9.10
N ILE A 86 -0.29 6.31 9.78
CA ILE A 86 -0.33 6.50 11.23
C ILE A 86 0.20 5.25 11.95
N GLU A 87 -0.07 4.06 11.41
CA GLU A 87 0.36 2.78 11.98
C GLU A 87 1.88 2.70 12.24
N PRO A 88 2.78 2.86 11.24
CA PRO A 88 4.22 2.82 11.49
C PRO A 88 4.68 3.88 12.49
N ALA A 89 4.03 5.04 12.56
CA ALA A 89 4.35 6.07 13.55
C ALA A 89 3.98 5.62 14.98
N LEU A 90 2.85 4.93 15.14
CA LEU A 90 2.42 4.39 16.43
C LEU A 90 3.26 3.20 16.88
N ILE A 91 3.66 2.29 15.97
CA ILE A 91 4.60 1.21 16.30
C ILE A 91 5.91 1.79 16.83
N ILE A 92 6.45 2.81 16.17
CA ILE A 92 7.65 3.52 16.62
C ILE A 92 7.43 4.13 18.02
N GLY A 93 6.29 4.77 18.24
CA GLY A 93 5.94 5.38 19.53
C GLY A 93 5.80 4.35 20.66
N SER A 94 5.19 3.20 20.38
CA SER A 94 5.08 2.07 21.30
C SER A 94 6.47 1.53 21.68
N ALA A 95 7.31 1.25 20.68
CA ALA A 95 8.68 0.76 20.89
C ALA A 95 9.53 1.75 21.72
N GLU A 96 9.38 3.06 21.49
CA GLU A 96 10.05 4.08 22.29
C GLU A 96 9.58 4.12 23.75
N ALA A 97 8.27 3.99 24.00
CA ALA A 97 7.71 3.98 25.34
C ALA A 97 8.22 2.79 26.15
N ILE A 98 8.22 1.60 25.53
CA ILE A 98 8.74 0.35 26.12
C ILE A 98 10.23 0.49 26.42
N ALA A 99 11.02 0.99 25.48
CA ALA A 99 12.47 1.18 25.69
C ALA A 99 12.81 2.19 26.81
N LYS A 100 11.90 3.12 27.12
CA LYS A 100 12.00 4.04 28.27
C LYS A 100 11.46 3.46 29.58
N GLY A 101 11.06 2.20 29.61
CA GLY A 101 10.53 1.51 30.78
C GLY A 101 9.05 1.75 31.07
N ASN A 102 8.30 2.33 30.13
CA ASN A 102 6.86 2.60 30.29
C ASN A 102 6.02 1.60 29.46
N GLN A 103 6.00 0.34 29.90
CA GLN A 103 5.29 -0.74 29.22
C GLN A 103 3.80 -0.43 29.03
N ALA A 104 3.13 0.09 30.07
CA ALA A 104 1.70 0.38 30.02
C ALA A 104 1.33 1.40 28.93
N LEU A 105 2.16 2.42 28.72
CA LEU A 105 1.97 3.37 27.62
C LEU A 105 2.24 2.70 26.26
N GLY A 106 3.27 1.86 26.16
CA GLY A 106 3.57 1.08 24.96
C GLY A 106 2.38 0.22 24.52
N ASP A 107 1.87 -0.61 25.42
CA ASP A 107 0.73 -1.49 25.16
C ASP A 107 -0.54 -0.70 24.78
N THR A 108 -0.74 0.47 25.38
CA THR A 108 -1.87 1.35 25.04
C THR A 108 -1.75 1.90 23.62
N ILE A 109 -0.56 2.37 23.24
CA ILE A 109 -0.30 2.84 21.87
C ILE A 109 -0.47 1.67 20.89
N ASP A 110 -0.03 0.47 21.27
CA ASP A 110 -0.13 -0.72 20.44
C ASP A 110 -1.60 -1.11 20.16
N ALA A 111 -2.46 -1.11 21.18
CA ALA A 111 -3.88 -1.36 20.99
C ALA A 111 -4.57 -0.32 20.08
N VAL A 112 -4.14 0.95 20.17
CA VAL A 112 -4.66 2.03 19.31
C VAL A 112 -4.20 1.84 17.87
N GLN A 113 -2.97 1.38 17.64
CA GLN A 113 -2.45 1.20 16.28
C GLN A 113 -3.24 0.17 15.49
N LEU A 114 -3.62 -0.97 16.09
CA LEU A 114 -4.39 -2.02 15.41
C LEU A 114 -5.74 -1.47 14.90
N SER A 115 -6.41 -0.67 15.72
CA SER A 115 -7.72 -0.09 15.38
C SER A 115 -7.62 0.87 14.20
N ILE A 116 -6.57 1.69 14.17
CA ILE A 116 -6.33 2.65 13.09
C ILE A 116 -5.87 1.94 11.81
N ALA A 117 -4.96 0.97 11.96
CA ALA A 117 -4.42 0.16 10.87
C ALA A 117 -5.53 -0.61 10.15
N SER A 118 -6.38 -1.32 10.90
CA SER A 118 -7.56 -2.03 10.40
C SER A 118 -8.42 -1.17 9.47
N ALA A 119 -8.75 0.05 9.90
CA ALA A 119 -9.54 1.00 9.12
C ALA A 119 -8.78 1.54 7.90
N GLY A 120 -7.54 1.99 8.11
CA GLY A 120 -6.71 2.57 7.05
C GLY A 120 -6.43 1.58 5.93
N VAL A 121 -5.95 0.38 6.29
CA VAL A 121 -5.65 -0.71 5.38
C VAL A 121 -6.93 -1.22 4.69
N GLY A 122 -8.09 -1.21 5.36
CA GLY A 122 -9.34 -1.59 4.70
C GLY A 122 -9.73 -0.65 3.57
N ILE A 123 -9.69 0.65 3.86
CA ILE A 123 -10.00 1.70 2.88
C ILE A 123 -8.98 1.67 1.75
N TYR A 124 -7.69 1.51 2.06
CA TYR A 124 -6.63 1.48 1.06
C TYR A 124 -6.79 0.27 0.10
N PHE A 125 -7.14 -0.92 0.61
CA PHE A 125 -7.35 -2.10 -0.22
C PHE A 125 -8.62 -2.01 -1.05
N LEU A 126 -9.67 -1.36 -0.54
CA LEU A 126 -10.86 -1.05 -1.33
C LEU A 126 -10.51 -0.12 -2.50
N GLY A 127 -9.70 0.92 -2.26
CA GLY A 127 -9.19 1.80 -3.31
C GLY A 127 -8.38 1.02 -4.35
N PHE A 128 -7.51 0.12 -3.90
CA PHE A 128 -6.72 -0.76 -4.77
C PHE A 128 -7.59 -1.66 -5.65
N ALA A 129 -8.66 -2.25 -5.11
CA ALA A 129 -9.61 -3.03 -5.88
C ALA A 129 -10.31 -2.21 -6.97
N ILE A 130 -10.73 -0.98 -6.64
CA ILE A 130 -11.41 -0.08 -7.59
C ILE A 130 -10.45 0.40 -8.68
N ILE A 131 -9.17 0.66 -8.36
CA ILE A 131 -8.13 0.92 -9.37
C ILE A 131 -7.98 -0.28 -10.30
N GLY A 132 -7.96 -1.51 -9.75
CA GLY A 132 -7.98 -2.75 -10.53
C GLY A 132 -9.18 -2.81 -11.49
N PHE A 133 -10.37 -2.45 -11.01
CA PHE A 133 -11.57 -2.38 -11.84
C PHE A 133 -11.46 -1.31 -12.95
N ALA A 134 -10.89 -0.16 -12.64
CA ALA A 134 -10.64 0.88 -13.65
C ALA A 134 -9.73 0.38 -14.78
N ILE A 135 -8.65 -0.33 -14.43
CA ILE A 135 -7.75 -0.98 -15.38
C ILE A 135 -8.49 -2.03 -16.22
N PHE A 136 -9.37 -2.81 -15.60
CA PHE A 136 -10.18 -3.82 -16.30
C PHE A 136 -11.09 -3.19 -17.37
N VAL A 137 -11.72 -2.06 -17.05
CA VAL A 137 -12.57 -1.31 -17.99
C VAL A 137 -11.75 -0.65 -19.09
N GLU A 138 -10.62 -0.03 -18.73
CA GLU A 138 -9.73 0.67 -19.66
C GLU A 138 -9.04 -0.30 -20.64
N LYS A 139 -8.71 -1.51 -20.19
CA LYS A 139 -7.95 -2.54 -20.93
C LYS A 139 -6.57 -2.07 -21.41
N ASN A 140 -5.99 -1.06 -20.75
CA ASN A 140 -4.66 -0.54 -21.03
C ASN A 140 -3.53 -1.41 -20.44
N ILE A 141 -3.84 -2.24 -19.45
CA ILE A 141 -2.95 -3.25 -18.85
C ILE A 141 -3.64 -4.62 -18.96
N ASN A 142 -2.86 -5.70 -18.82
CA ASN A 142 -3.34 -7.07 -18.84
C ASN A 142 -4.53 -7.29 -17.87
N THR A 143 -5.63 -7.81 -18.41
CA THR A 143 -6.88 -8.11 -17.69
C THR A 143 -6.68 -9.02 -16.48
N ILE A 144 -5.71 -9.95 -16.51
CA ILE A 144 -5.41 -10.83 -15.39
C ILE A 144 -4.89 -10.02 -14.20
N ILE A 145 -4.03 -9.02 -14.44
CA ILE A 145 -3.51 -8.14 -13.38
C ILE A 145 -4.66 -7.36 -12.76
N ALA A 146 -5.54 -6.80 -13.61
CA ALA A 146 -6.72 -6.08 -13.17
C ALA A 146 -7.64 -6.96 -12.29
N GLY A 147 -7.91 -8.20 -12.73
CA GLY A 147 -8.70 -9.16 -11.98
C GLY A 147 -8.08 -9.52 -10.62
N LEU A 148 -6.75 -9.72 -10.56
CA LEU A 148 -6.05 -10.01 -9.31
C LEU A 148 -6.10 -8.82 -8.34
N MET A 149 -5.94 -7.59 -8.84
CA MET A 149 -6.06 -6.38 -8.00
C MET A 149 -7.46 -6.27 -7.37
N ILE A 150 -8.51 -6.57 -8.15
CA ILE A 150 -9.90 -6.56 -7.65
C ILE A 150 -10.07 -7.60 -6.54
N VAL A 151 -9.74 -8.86 -6.81
CA VAL A 151 -9.98 -9.96 -5.87
C VAL A 151 -9.17 -9.75 -4.59
N MET A 152 -7.88 -9.45 -4.71
CA MET A 152 -7.01 -9.31 -3.54
C MET A 152 -7.27 -8.03 -2.76
N GLY A 153 -7.66 -6.95 -3.42
CA GLY A 153 -8.12 -5.74 -2.74
C GLY A 153 -9.43 -5.96 -1.98
N MET A 154 -10.37 -6.75 -2.53
CA MET A 154 -11.60 -7.08 -1.80
C MET A 154 -11.34 -7.98 -0.58
N ILE A 155 -10.45 -8.99 -0.72
CA ILE A 155 -10.03 -9.84 0.40
C ILE A 155 -9.39 -8.98 1.50
N GLY A 156 -8.44 -8.11 1.12
CA GLY A 156 -7.72 -7.27 2.08
C GLY A 156 -8.64 -6.26 2.77
N ALA A 157 -9.59 -5.68 2.03
CA ALA A 157 -10.57 -4.76 2.60
C ALA A 157 -11.53 -5.45 3.58
N PHE A 158 -11.91 -6.69 3.32
CA PHE A 158 -12.78 -7.46 4.22
C PHE A 158 -12.03 -7.89 5.49
N PHE A 159 -10.87 -8.54 5.32
CA PHE A 159 -10.13 -9.07 6.46
C PHE A 159 -9.54 -7.97 7.33
N SER A 160 -9.16 -6.82 6.79
CA SER A 160 -8.66 -5.74 7.65
C SER A 160 -9.69 -5.32 8.70
N GLY A 161 -10.99 -5.31 8.36
CA GLY A 161 -12.07 -4.94 9.28
C GLY A 161 -12.62 -6.11 10.11
N TYR A 162 -12.48 -7.34 9.63
CA TYR A 162 -12.95 -8.54 10.32
C TYR A 162 -11.92 -9.09 11.32
N ASP A 163 -10.68 -9.26 10.86
CA ASP A 163 -9.56 -9.82 11.60
C ASP A 163 -8.26 -9.34 10.95
N TYR A 164 -7.77 -8.17 11.39
CA TYR A 164 -6.60 -7.50 10.81
C TYR A 164 -5.32 -8.33 10.90
N GLU A 165 -5.22 -9.17 11.93
CA GLU A 165 -4.06 -10.02 12.19
C GLU A 165 -4.16 -11.38 11.47
N SER A 166 -5.23 -11.61 10.72
CA SER A 166 -5.44 -12.88 10.00
C SER A 166 -4.32 -13.14 9.00
N GLU A 167 -3.80 -14.38 8.98
CA GLU A 167 -2.86 -14.83 7.94
C GLU A 167 -3.46 -14.69 6.51
N LEU A 168 -4.80 -14.61 6.40
CA LEU A 168 -5.50 -14.38 5.14
C LEU A 168 -5.30 -12.96 4.58
N MET A 169 -4.72 -12.03 5.34
CA MET A 169 -4.27 -10.72 4.86
C MET A 169 -2.97 -10.82 4.04
N LEU A 170 -2.13 -11.83 4.27
CA LEU A 170 -0.83 -11.97 3.62
C LEU A 170 -0.92 -12.02 2.08
N PRO A 171 -1.86 -12.77 1.45
CA PRO A 171 -2.07 -12.71 0.01
C PRO A 171 -2.36 -11.29 -0.50
N SER A 172 -3.14 -10.50 0.23
CA SER A 172 -3.46 -9.12 -0.14
C SER A 172 -2.24 -8.22 -0.06
N TYR A 173 -1.45 -8.30 1.01
CA TYR A 173 -0.18 -7.56 1.12
C TYR A 173 0.82 -7.94 0.01
N LEU A 174 0.98 -9.23 -0.27
CA LEU A 174 1.85 -9.70 -1.36
C LEU A 174 1.35 -9.24 -2.72
N SER A 175 0.04 -9.25 -2.96
CA SER A 175 -0.53 -8.75 -4.20
C SER A 175 -0.28 -7.26 -4.39
N HIS A 176 -0.35 -6.48 -3.32
CA HIS A 176 -0.07 -5.05 -3.39
C HIS A 176 1.43 -4.75 -3.55
N ALA A 177 2.31 -5.63 -3.07
CA ALA A 177 3.74 -5.53 -3.36
C ALA A 177 4.06 -5.89 -4.83
N VAL A 178 3.44 -6.94 -5.37
CA VAL A 178 3.84 -7.53 -6.66
C VAL A 178 3.12 -6.90 -7.85
N LEU A 179 1.79 -6.72 -7.78
CA LEU A 179 1.00 -6.29 -8.92
C LEU A 179 1.36 -4.89 -9.43
N PRO A 180 1.68 -3.89 -8.57
CA PRO A 180 2.12 -2.59 -9.07
C PRO A 180 3.53 -2.65 -9.67
N VAL A 181 4.42 -3.52 -9.20
CA VAL A 181 5.72 -3.78 -9.85
C VAL A 181 5.48 -4.27 -11.28
N VAL A 182 4.60 -5.27 -11.46
CA VAL A 182 4.27 -5.78 -12.79
C VAL A 182 3.62 -4.69 -13.65
N ALA A 183 2.68 -3.92 -13.10
CA ALA A 183 2.05 -2.80 -13.80
C ALA A 183 3.10 -1.76 -14.24
N GLY A 184 4.04 -1.41 -13.36
CA GLY A 184 5.14 -0.49 -13.66
C GLY A 184 6.04 -1.00 -14.77
N ILE A 185 6.44 -2.29 -14.73
CA ILE A 185 7.23 -2.92 -15.80
C ILE A 185 6.50 -2.85 -17.14
N LEU A 186 5.20 -3.15 -17.17
CA LEU A 186 4.41 -3.08 -18.39
C LEU A 186 4.31 -1.65 -18.93
N PHE A 187 4.17 -0.67 -18.03
CA PHE A 187 4.13 0.75 -18.38
C PHE A 187 5.45 1.26 -18.99
N LEU A 188 6.58 0.72 -18.52
CA LEU A 188 7.91 1.01 -19.07
C LEU A 188 8.15 0.34 -20.44
N ARG A 189 7.52 -0.80 -20.71
CA ARG A 189 7.75 -1.61 -21.93
C ARG A 189 6.84 -1.25 -23.10
N SER A 190 5.70 -0.61 -22.87
CA SER A 190 4.80 -0.20 -23.95
C SER A 190 5.43 0.91 -24.80
N LYS A 191 5.45 0.72 -26.13
CA LYS A 191 5.95 1.71 -27.09
C LYS A 191 5.13 3.00 -27.04
N GLU A 192 5.77 4.14 -27.23
CA GLU A 192 5.07 5.38 -27.57
C GLU A 192 4.37 5.16 -28.92
N SER A 193 3.04 5.21 -28.93
CA SER A 193 2.24 5.28 -30.15
C SER A 193 1.87 6.73 -30.41
#